data_AF-A0A542LW80-F1
#
_entry.id   AF-A0A542LW80-F1
#
_cell.length_a   1.000
_cell.length_b   1.000
_cell.length_c   1.000
_cell.angle_alpha   90.00
_cell.angle_beta   90.00
_cell.angle_gamma   90.00
#
_symmetry.space_group_name_H-M   'P 1'
#
loop_
_entity.id
_entity.type
_entity.pdbx_description
1 polymer ?
#
loop_
_entity_poly.entity_id
_entity_poly.type
_entity_poly.pdbx_seq_one_letter_code
_entity_poly.pdbx_strand_id
1 'polypeptide(L)'
;MSFADTLFQAPLTAVPFAHLVTGMVQLTVLGAVLMFFRPLLIGIARALVLVVRPRPTKDQLAARRKLNAAKQADLELDTPSVRAMGSRS
;
A
#
# COMPACT_ATOMS: atom_id res chain seq x y z
N MET A 1 -47.23 -13.11 38.88
CA MET A 1 -46.38 -13.47 37.73
C MET A 1 -45.26 -14.34 38.26
N SER A 2 -45.06 -15.53 37.70
CA SER A 2 -44.06 -16.48 38.21
C SER A 2 -42.65 -16.05 37.77
N PHE A 3 -41.66 -16.22 38.64
CA PHE A 3 -40.24 -16.06 38.29
C PHE A 3 -39.81 -17.06 37.20
N ALA A 4 -40.44 -18.24 37.18
CA ALA A 4 -40.25 -19.21 36.11
C ALA A 4 -40.69 -18.64 34.75
N ASP A 5 -41.85 -17.98 34.68
CA ASP A 5 -42.35 -17.39 33.43
C ASP A 5 -41.40 -16.33 32.89
N THR A 6 -40.78 -15.53 33.77
CA THR A 6 -39.81 -14.50 33.36
C THR A 6 -38.52 -15.09 32.83
N LEU A 7 -38.02 -16.18 33.42
CA LEU A 7 -36.82 -16.88 32.94
C LEU A 7 -37.03 -17.59 31.60
N PHE A 8 -38.23 -18.12 31.33
CA PHE A 8 -38.52 -18.78 30.05
C PHE A 8 -38.92 -17.78 28.95
N GLN A 9 -39.49 -16.63 29.31
CA GLN A 9 -39.96 -15.63 28.36
C GLN A 9 -38.90 -14.60 27.96
N ALA A 10 -37.96 -14.25 28.84
CA ALA A 10 -36.83 -13.36 28.55
C ALA A 10 -35.90 -13.84 27.41
N PRO A 11 -35.50 -15.13 27.32
CA PRO A 11 -34.71 -15.60 26.19
C PRO A 11 -35.50 -15.56 24.88
N LEU A 12 -36.80 -15.89 24.90
CA LEU A 12 -37.63 -15.90 23.69
C LEU A 12 -37.78 -14.51 23.05
N THR A 13 -37.75 -13.44 23.84
CA THR A 13 -37.78 -12.04 23.34
C THR A 13 -36.38 -11.46 23.08
N ALA A 14 -35.33 -11.99 23.70
CA ALA A 14 -33.94 -11.54 23.53
C ALA A 14 -33.19 -12.23 22.36
N VAL A 15 -33.64 -13.42 21.92
CA VAL A 15 -33.13 -14.13 20.74
C VAL A 15 -33.02 -13.23 19.49
N PRO A 16 -34.04 -12.44 19.07
CA PRO A 16 -33.91 -11.59 17.89
C PRO A 16 -32.84 -10.48 18.05
N PHE A 17 -32.67 -9.94 19.26
CA PHE A 17 -31.63 -8.95 19.53
C PHE A 17 -30.22 -9.56 19.46
N ALA A 18 -30.04 -10.76 20.01
CA ALA A 18 -28.78 -11.49 19.92
C ALA A 18 -28.38 -11.78 18.45
N HIS A 19 -29.35 -12.11 17.59
CA HIS A 19 -29.10 -12.30 16.15
C HIS A 19 -28.68 -11.00 15.45
N LEU A 20 -29.28 -9.85 15.78
CA LEU A 20 -28.89 -8.55 15.23
C LEU A 20 -27.46 -8.18 15.62
N VAL A 21 -27.11 -8.32 16.91
CA VAL A 21 -25.76 -8.03 17.41
C VAL A 21 -24.75 -8.97 16.74
N THR A 22 -25.06 -10.26 16.66
CA THR A 22 -24.19 -11.25 16.01
C THR A 22 -23.98 -10.91 14.53
N GLY A 23 -25.04 -10.52 13.80
CA GLY A 23 -24.95 -10.11 12.41
C GLY A 23 -24.09 -8.85 12.22
N MET A 24 -24.24 -7.84 13.09
CA MET A 24 -23.39 -6.64 13.07
C MET A 24 -21.92 -6.96 13.31
N VAL A 25 -21.63 -7.84 14.28
CA VAL A 25 -20.27 -8.30 14.56
C VAL A 25 -19.69 -9.07 13.37
N GLN A 26 -20.46 -9.98 12.76
CA GLN A 26 -20.04 -10.72 11.57
C GLN A 26 -19.73 -9.80 10.39
N LEU A 27 -20.58 -8.81 10.11
CA LEU A 27 -20.33 -7.82 9.05
C LEU A 27 -19.09 -6.98 9.34
N THR A 28 -18.88 -6.61 10.59
CA THR A 28 -17.69 -5.85 11.02
C THR A 28 -16.42 -6.67 10.83
N VAL A 29 -16.42 -7.93 11.26
CA VAL A 29 -15.29 -8.86 11.09
C VAL A 29 -15.04 -9.10 9.60
N LEU A 30 -16.08 -9.34 8.81
CA LEU A 30 -15.94 -9.52 7.37
C LEU A 30 -15.37 -8.26 6.70
N GLY A 31 -15.86 -7.08 7.08
CA GLY A 31 -15.37 -5.79 6.60
C GLY A 31 -13.91 -5.56 6.98
N ALA A 32 -13.52 -5.86 8.21
CA ALA A 32 -12.15 -5.76 8.70
C ALA A 32 -11.21 -6.73 7.96
N VAL A 33 -11.63 -7.98 7.78
CA VAL A 33 -10.89 -8.98 6.99
C VAL A 33 -10.74 -8.50 5.55
N LEU A 34 -11.80 -8.05 4.90
CA LEU A 34 -11.72 -7.51 3.53
C LEU A 34 -10.81 -6.28 3.45
N MET A 35 -10.88 -5.36 4.41
CA MET A 35 -9.98 -4.21 4.49
C MET A 35 -8.53 -4.62 4.76
N PHE A 36 -8.29 -5.69 5.49
CA PHE A 36 -6.95 -6.21 5.78
C PHE A 36 -6.36 -7.00 4.61
N PHE A 37 -7.20 -7.71 3.86
CA PHE A 37 -6.79 -8.43 2.64
C PHE A 37 -6.65 -7.50 1.44
N ARG A 38 -7.36 -6.37 1.39
CA ARG A 38 -7.19 -5.35 0.34
C ARG A 38 -5.73 -4.91 0.12
N PRO A 39 -4.94 -4.50 1.13
CA PRO A 39 -3.54 -4.16 0.94
C PRO A 39 -2.69 -5.37 0.52
N LEU A 40 -3.04 -6.58 0.96
CA LEU A 40 -2.35 -7.81 0.54
C LEU A 40 -2.57 -8.09 -0.96
N LEU A 41 -3.82 -8.00 -1.42
CA LEU A 41 -4.19 -8.15 -2.83
C LEU A 41 -3.58 -7.05 -3.70
N ILE A 42 -3.56 -5.80 -3.23
CA ILE A 42 -2.90 -4.69 -3.95
C ILE A 42 -1.39 -4.90 -4.02
N GLY A 43 -0.77 -5.43 -2.97
CA GLY A 43 0.66 -5.78 -2.95
C GLY A 43 1.00 -6.83 -4.00
N ILE A 44 0.23 -7.93 -4.04
CA ILE A 44 0.40 -9.00 -5.02
C ILE A 44 0.10 -8.50 -6.44
N ALA A 45 -0.97 -7.73 -6.63
CA ALA A 45 -1.29 -7.14 -7.93
C ALA A 45 -0.18 -6.20 -8.41
N ARG A 46 0.43 -5.38 -7.54
CA ARG A 46 1.60 -4.58 -7.89
C ARG A 46 2.81 -5.44 -8.27
N ALA A 47 3.08 -6.51 -7.52
CA ALA A 47 4.17 -7.43 -7.85
C ALA A 47 3.93 -8.10 -9.22
N LEU A 48 2.72 -8.60 -9.46
CA LEU A 48 2.31 -9.16 -10.75
C LEU A 48 2.37 -8.13 -11.88
N VAL A 49 1.94 -6.89 -11.65
CA VAL A 49 2.05 -5.82 -12.64
C VAL A 49 3.51 -5.57 -12.98
N LEU A 50 4.44 -5.59 -12.01
CA LEU A 50 5.89 -5.46 -12.26
C LEU A 50 6.45 -6.64 -13.05
N VAL A 51 5.91 -7.85 -12.86
CA VAL A 51 6.31 -9.05 -13.61
C VAL A 51 5.79 -9.02 -15.05
N VAL A 52 4.52 -8.66 -15.26
CA VAL A 52 3.84 -8.70 -16.58
C VAL A 52 4.16 -7.48 -17.44
N ARG A 53 4.28 -6.30 -16.83
CA ARG A 53 4.84 -5.11 -17.46
C ARG A 53 5.95 -4.64 -16.55
N PRO A 54 7.24 -4.84 -16.89
CA PRO A 54 8.33 -4.18 -16.19
C PRO A 54 8.18 -2.67 -16.40
N ARG A 55 7.28 -2.05 -15.62
CA ARG A 55 7.10 -0.62 -15.59
C ARG A 55 8.38 -0.10 -14.96
N PRO A 56 9.11 0.81 -15.63
CA PRO A 56 10.28 1.43 -15.04
C PRO A 56 9.83 2.06 -13.73
N THR A 57 10.22 1.43 -12.62
CA THR A 57 9.86 1.84 -11.27
C THR A 57 10.49 3.20 -11.01
N LYS A 58 10.01 3.93 -9.99
CA LYS A 58 10.61 5.20 -9.55
C LYS A 58 12.13 5.05 -9.31
N ASP A 59 12.61 3.84 -9.04
CA ASP A 59 14.04 3.49 -8.96
C ASP A 59 14.79 3.67 -10.28
N GLN A 60 14.19 3.37 -11.44
CA GLN A 60 14.82 3.63 -12.73
C GLN A 60 14.95 5.13 -12.99
N LEU A 61 13.98 5.93 -12.56
CA LEU A 61 14.06 7.40 -12.69
C LEU A 61 15.14 7.98 -11.74
N ALA A 62 15.25 7.44 -10.53
CA ALA A 62 16.33 7.79 -9.60
C ALA A 62 17.70 7.34 -10.11
N ALA A 63 17.81 6.16 -10.71
CA ALA A 63 19.04 5.66 -11.33
C ALA A 63 19.45 6.52 -12.53
N ARG A 64 18.50 6.95 -13.38
CA ARG A 64 18.77 7.89 -14.49
C ARG A 64 19.27 9.25 -14.00
N ARG A 65 18.71 9.77 -12.90
CA ARG A 65 19.20 11.02 -12.29
C ARG A 65 20.64 10.88 -11.78
N LYS A 66 20.96 9.76 -11.12
CA LYS A 66 22.33 9.46 -10.66
C LYS A 66 23.31 9.34 -11.83
N LEU A 67 22.92 8.64 -12.89
CA LEU A 67 23.73 8.48 -14.11
C LEU A 67 23.99 9.82 -14.81
N ASN A 68 22.98 10.68 -14.91
CA ASN A 68 23.13 11.99 -15.52
C ASN A 68 24.01 12.93 -14.66
N ALA A 69 23.88 12.88 -13.33
CA ALA A 69 24.73 13.64 -12.42
C ALA A 69 26.19 13.18 -12.48
N ALA A 70 26.44 11.86 -12.55
CA ALA A 70 27.79 11.32 -12.71
C ALA A 70 28.43 11.76 -14.03
N LYS A 71 27.68 11.67 -15.15
CA LYS A 71 28.15 12.15 -16.46
C LYS A 71 28.49 13.64 -16.46
N GLN A 72 27.72 14.47 -15.76
CA GLN A 72 27.99 15.90 -15.65
C GLN A 72 29.26 16.17 -14.84
N ALA A 73 29.50 15.42 -13.76
CA ALA A 73 30.75 15.52 -13.00
C ALA A 73 31.97 15.09 -13.84
N ASP A 74 31.85 14.03 -14.63
CA ASP A 74 32.92 13.58 -15.53
C ASP A 74 33.22 14.62 -16.63
N LEU A 75 32.19 15.23 -17.21
CA LEU A 75 32.34 16.33 -18.18
C LEU A 75 32.98 17.57 -17.55
N GLU A 76 32.59 17.91 -16.31
CA GLU A 76 33.14 19.06 -15.57
C GLU A 76 34.61 18.86 -15.23
N LEU A 77 35.02 17.62 -14.91
CA LEU A 77 36.42 17.24 -14.68
C LEU A 77 37.29 17.30 -15.94
N ASP A 78 36.71 17.14 -17.13
CA ASP A 78 37.42 17.22 -18.41
C ASP A 78 37.51 18.68 -18.95
N THR A 79 36.58 19.53 -18.53
CA THR A 79 36.51 20.97 -18.89
C THR A 79 37.69 21.85 -18.43
N PRO A 80 38.39 21.64 -17.29
CA PRO A 80 39.55 22.47 -16.92
C PRO A 80 40.71 22.39 -17.93
N SER A 81 40.82 21.31 -18.71
CA SER A 81 41.85 21.18 -19.75
C SER A 81 41.59 22.10 -20.94
N VAL A 82 40.33 22.24 -21.35
CA VAL A 82 39.91 23.07 -22.51
C VAL A 82 39.93 24.56 -22.16
N ARG A 83 39.57 24.93 -20.92
CA ARG A 83 39.55 26.33 -20.47
C ARG A 83 40.95 26.93 -20.30
N ALA A 84 41.96 26.12 -19.97
CA ALA A 84 43.35 26.57 -19.87
C ALA A 84 44.02 26.76 -21.25
N MET A 85 43.48 26.15 -22.32
CA MET A 85 44.04 26.19 -23.67
C MET A 85 43.53 27.40 -24.49
N GLY A 86 42.34 27.93 -24.18
CA GLY A 86 41.74 29.07 -24.87
C GLY A 86 42.17 30.46 -24.40
N SER A 87 43.07 30.57 -23.41
CA SER A 87 43.53 31.85 -22.84
C SER A 87 44.91 32.29 -23.37
N ARG A 88 45.48 31.60 -24.36
CA ARG A 88 46.83 31.85 -24.90
C ARG A 88 46.85 32.28 -26.37
N SER A 89 45.74 32.71 -26.94
CA SER A 89 45.68 33.22 -28.33
C SER A 89 45.21 34.65 -28.39
#